data_AF-A0A6G3PN90-F1
#
_entry.id   AF-A0A6G3PN90-F1
#
_cell.length_a   1.000
_cell.length_b   1.000
_cell.length_c   1.000
_cell.angle_alpha   90.00
_cell.angle_beta   90.00
_cell.angle_gamma   90.00
#
_symmetry.space_group_name_H-M   'P 1'
#
loop_
_entity.id
_entity.type
_entity.pdbx_description
1 polymer ?
#
loop_
_entity_poly.entity_id
_entity_poly.type
_entity_poly.pdbx_seq_one_letter_code
_entity_poly.pdbx_strand_id
1 'polypeptide(L)' 'TAPAPAEAAEPAAPPAGDHDVLLRRLRELGELHRAGVLTDDEFSTAKQAVLRSM' A
#
# COMPACT_ATOMS: atom_id res chain seq x y z
N THR A 1 -41.66 7.00 15.32
CA THR A 1 -41.04 6.23 14.22
C THR A 1 -39.61 6.70 14.06
N ALA A 2 -38.64 5.85 14.38
CA ALA A 2 -37.24 6.07 14.03
C ALA A 2 -37.00 5.69 12.56
N PRO A 3 -35.92 6.20 11.96
CA PRO A 3 -35.00 5.27 11.30
C PRO A 3 -33.56 5.41 11.81
N ALA A 4 -32.93 4.26 11.91
CA ALA A 4 -31.53 4.01 12.25
C ALA A 4 -30.59 4.36 11.06
N PRO A 5 -29.27 4.32 11.24
CA PRO A 5 -28.31 5.14 10.49
C PRO A 5 -28.12 4.62 9.07
N ALA A 6 -28.16 5.54 8.09
CA ALA A 6 -27.58 5.25 6.79
C ALA A 6 -26.08 5.03 6.98
N GLU A 7 -25.63 3.82 6.68
CA GLU A 7 -24.25 3.48 6.38
C GLU A 7 -23.63 4.64 5.61
N ALA A 8 -22.74 5.38 6.27
CA ALA A 8 -21.84 6.28 5.60
C ALA A 8 -20.94 5.39 4.75
N ALA A 9 -21.37 5.22 3.50
CA ALA A 9 -20.59 4.64 2.43
C ALA A 9 -19.17 5.19 2.56
N GLU A 10 -18.22 4.29 2.78
CA GLU A 10 -16.80 4.62 2.75
C GLU A 10 -16.58 5.46 1.49
N PRO A 11 -15.92 6.63 1.61
CA PRO A 11 -15.60 7.40 0.42
C PRO A 11 -14.75 6.48 -0.45
N ALA A 12 -15.31 6.07 -1.59
CA ALA A 12 -14.56 5.42 -2.65
C ALA A 12 -13.38 6.34 -2.90
N ALA A 13 -12.20 5.91 -2.42
CA ALA A 13 -11.00 6.71 -2.50
C ALA A 13 -10.83 7.12 -3.97
N PRO A 14 -10.44 8.38 -4.24
CA PRO A 14 -10.10 8.80 -5.60
C PRO A 14 -9.15 7.76 -6.21
N PRO A 15 -9.10 7.60 -7.54
CA PRO A 15 -8.19 6.64 -8.17
C PRO A 15 -6.81 6.86 -7.55
N ALA A 16 -6.42 5.89 -6.72
CA ALA A 16 -5.21 5.94 -5.92
C ALA A 16 -4.12 6.30 -6.91
N GLY A 17 -3.61 7.53 -6.82
CA GLY A 17 -2.66 8.03 -7.79
C GLY A 17 -1.46 7.11 -7.81
N ASP A 18 -0.62 7.24 -8.83
CA ASP A 18 0.62 6.47 -8.92
C ASP A 18 1.38 6.45 -7.57
N HIS A 19 1.33 7.56 -6.83
CA HIS A 19 1.86 7.67 -5.47
C HIS A 19 1.24 6.73 -4.42
N ASP A 20 -0.08 6.56 -4.36
CA ASP A 20 -0.72 5.64 -3.42
C ASP A 20 -0.39 4.17 -3.78
N VAL A 21 -0.30 3.87 -5.07
CA VAL A 21 0.14 2.56 -5.55
C VAL A 21 1.59 2.28 -5.13
N LEU A 22 2.47 3.29 -5.26
CA LEU A 22 3.85 3.24 -4.77
C LEU A 22 3.91 2.99 -3.26
N LEU A 23 3.17 3.77 -2.47
CA LEU A 23 3.14 3.64 -1.02
C LEU A 23 2.64 2.25 -0.60
N ARG A 24 1.60 1.72 -1.26
CA ARG A 24 1.12 0.36 -1.01
C ARG A 24 2.19 -0.69 -1.28
N ARG A 25 2.87 -0.60 -2.43
CA ARG A 25 3.97 -1.51 -2.81
C ARG A 25 5.15 -1.44 -1.84
N LEU A 26 5.55 -0.24 -1.42
CA LEU A 26 6.61 -0.06 -0.43
C LEU A 26 6.26 -0.65 0.93
N ARG A 27 4.99 -0.53 1.34
CA ARG A 27 4.50 -1.11 2.60
C ARG A 27 4.57 -2.63 2.56
N GLU A 28 4.09 -3.22 1.48
CA GLU A 28 4.10 -4.67 1.24
C GLU A 28 5.53 -5.24 1.23
N LEU A 29 6.46 -4.55 0.56
CA LEU A 29 7.88 -4.90 0.56
C LEU A 29 8.49 -4.85 1.98
N GLY A 30 8.11 -3.85 2.77
CA GLY A 30 8.57 -3.67 4.15
C GLY A 30 8.04 -4.72 5.12
N GLU A 31 6.85 -5.27 4.87
CA GLU A 31 6.31 -6.40 5.63
C GLU A 31 7.06 -7.69 5.29
N LEU A 32 7.38 -7.94 4.01
CA LEU A 32 8.18 -9.11 3.60
C LEU A 32 9.59 -9.11 4.21
N HIS A 33 10.23 -7.94 4.27
CA HIS A 33 11.53 -7.79 4.94
C HIS A 33 11.43 -8.03 6.45
N ARG A 34 10.42 -7.45 7.12
CA ARG A 34 10.19 -7.67 8.56
C ARG A 34 9.82 -9.12 8.90
N ALA A 35 9.17 -9.83 7.98
CA ALA A 35 8.90 -11.25 8.09
C ALA A 35 10.13 -12.14 7.84
N GLY A 36 11.28 -11.56 7.44
CA GLY A 36 12.50 -12.29 7.11
C GLY A 36 12.44 -13.06 5.81
N VAL A 37 11.46 -12.78 4.94
CA VAL A 37 11.33 -13.39 3.61
C VAL A 37 12.35 -12.81 2.64
N LEU A 38 12.64 -11.52 2.77
CA LEU A 38 13.68 -10.82 2.02
C LEU A 38 14.85 -10.53 2.95
N THR A 39 16.06 -10.66 2.44
CA THR A 39 17.25 -10.09 3.05
C THR A 39 17.30 -8.57 2.85
N ASP A 40 18.14 -7.87 3.61
CA ASP A 40 18.31 -6.42 3.52
C ASP A 40 18.75 -5.97 2.11
N ASP A 41 19.58 -6.78 1.44
CA ASP A 41 20.07 -6.55 0.07
C ASP A 41 18.95 -6.71 -0.98
N GLU A 42 18.14 -7.77 -0.84
CA GLU A 42 16.97 -8.00 -1.70
C GLU A 42 15.90 -6.92 -1.50
N PHE A 43 15.68 -6.49 -0.25
CA PHE A 43 14.77 -5.39 0.06
C PHE A 43 15.23 -4.08 -0.58
N SER A 44 16.52 -3.75 -0.48
CA SER A 44 17.09 -2.55 -1.11
C SER A 44 16.92 -2.55 -2.63
N THR A 45 17.22 -3.69 -3.27
CA THR A 45 17.08 -3.85 -4.72
C THR A 45 15.62 -3.72 -5.18
N ALA A 46 14.70 -4.39 -4.49
CA ALA A 46 13.29 -4.34 -4.83
C ALA A 46 12.68 -2.95 -4.57
N LYS A 47 13.09 -2.26 -3.50
CA LYS A 47 12.68 -0.87 -3.22
C LYS A 47 13.09 0.08 -4.34
N GLN A 48 14.31 -0.05 -4.86
CA GLN A 48 14.77 0.75 -5.99
C GLN A 48 14.03 0.43 -7.29
N ALA A 49 13.71 -0.84 -7.54
CA ALA A 49 12.92 -1.24 -8.70
C ALA A 49 11.51 -0.62 -8.66
N VAL A 50 10.87 -0.64 -7.48
CA VAL A 50 9.56 -0.03 -7.26
C VAL A 50 9.60 1.49 -7.44
N LEU A 51 10.65 2.17 -6.96
CA LEU A 51 10.83 3.61 -7.14
C LEU A 51 11.12 4.01 -8.60
N ARG A 52 11.76 3.15 -9.39
CA ARG A 52 12.07 3.39 -10.81
C ARG A 52 10.94 2.99 -11.77
N SER A 53 9.93 2.26 -11.29
CA SER A 53 8.83 1.72 -12.10
C SER A 53 7.65 2.71 -12.25
N MET A 54 7.79 3.94 -11.76
CA MET A 54 6.77 5.00 -11.84
C MET A 54 7.25 6.16 -12.70
#